data_AF-A0A381V645-F1
#
_entry.id   AF-A0A381V645-F1
#
_cell.length_a   1.000
_cell.length_b   1.000
_cell.length_c   1.000
_cell.angle_alpha   90.00
_cell.angle_beta   90.00
_cell.angle_gamma   90.00
#
_symmetry.space_group_name_H-M   'P 1'
#
loop_
_entity.id
_entity.type
_entity.pdbx_description
1 polymer ?
#
loop_
_entity_poly.entity_id
_entity_poly.type
_entity_poly.pdbx_seq_one_letter_code
_entity_poly.pdbx_strand_id
1 'polypeptide(L)'
;MSKVQTGQIIEFYSNTCKVLVANKEYKCQIQGRIDLVVGDLVEIEQKEGLDNSQAVVIRRLKRNTALFKAKENIKKAVAANISHIGILVTINPKTNLEFIDKWITIGINSKIQPFIIFNKIDSVPKGAFDEMRKLYKKIHIPSFVISAKYKTNLENLISYLSKQTSIFVGNSGAGKSTLTSSLTGKEILSKSLSNNQGVHTTSISTLYETVNMIKVIDSPGIRDI
;
A
#
# COMPACT_ATOMS: atom_id res chain seq x y z
N MET A 1 -19.14 -29.85 10.17
CA MET A 1 -18.29 -28.80 10.76
C MET A 1 -17.72 -28.00 9.61
N SER A 2 -18.23 -26.79 9.41
CA SER A 2 -17.71 -25.82 8.44
C SER A 2 -16.23 -25.53 8.73
N LYS A 3 -15.39 -25.61 7.70
CA LYS A 3 -13.94 -25.54 7.84
C LYS A 3 -13.49 -24.08 7.95
N VAL A 4 -13.12 -23.64 9.17
CA VAL A 4 -12.54 -22.32 9.41
C VAL A 4 -11.15 -22.25 8.78
N GLN A 5 -10.86 -21.15 8.07
CA GLN A 5 -9.60 -20.92 7.37
C GLN A 5 -9.07 -19.52 7.68
N THR A 6 -7.75 -19.36 7.74
CA THR A 6 -7.12 -18.04 7.90
C THR A 6 -6.69 -17.50 6.54
N GLY A 7 -7.00 -16.23 6.28
CA GLY A 7 -6.59 -15.54 5.07
C GLY A 7 -6.26 -14.08 5.30
N GLN A 8 -5.82 -13.41 4.24
CA GLN A 8 -5.50 -11.98 4.23
C GLN A 8 -6.52 -11.21 3.41
N ILE A 9 -7.03 -10.09 3.95
CA ILE A 9 -7.89 -9.18 3.18
C ILE A 9 -7.06 -8.50 2.09
N ILE A 10 -7.44 -8.72 0.83
CA ILE A 10 -6.78 -8.13 -0.35
C ILE A 10 -7.59 -7.00 -0.99
N GLU A 11 -8.91 -6.98 -0.82
CA GLU A 11 -9.77 -5.87 -1.24
C GLU A 11 -10.82 -5.64 -0.17
N PHE A 12 -11.10 -4.37 0.15
CA PHE A 12 -12.08 -4.01 1.16
C PHE A 12 -13.16 -3.09 0.58
N TYR A 13 -14.41 -3.52 0.75
CA TYR A 13 -15.63 -2.77 0.44
C TYR A 13 -16.40 -2.53 1.75
N SER A 14 -17.35 -1.59 1.75
CA SER A 14 -18.07 -1.18 2.97
C SER A 14 -18.65 -2.35 3.80
N ASN A 15 -19.25 -3.35 3.15
CA ASN A 15 -19.91 -4.49 3.80
C ASN A 15 -19.36 -5.87 3.35
N THR A 16 -18.39 -5.88 2.45
CA THR A 16 -17.80 -7.11 1.90
C THR A 16 -16.30 -6.95 1.73
N CYS A 17 -15.57 -8.04 1.65
CA CYS A 17 -14.14 -8.00 1.32
C CYS A 17 -13.75 -9.21 0.47
N LYS A 18 -12.62 -9.12 -0.22
CA LYS A 18 -11.96 -10.31 -0.78
C LYS A 18 -10.85 -10.75 0.14
N VAL A 19 -10.82 -12.04 0.44
CA VAL A 19 -9.83 -12.67 1.31
C VAL A 19 -9.05 -13.71 0.51
N LEU A 20 -7.72 -13.62 0.53
CA LEU A 20 -6.83 -14.61 -0.07
C LEU A 20 -6.46 -15.66 0.97
N VAL A 21 -6.76 -16.92 0.69
CA VAL A 21 -6.40 -18.10 1.49
C VAL A 21 -5.64 -19.08 0.60
N ALA A 22 -4.36 -19.33 0.90
CA ALA A 22 -3.53 -20.31 0.17
C ALA A 22 -3.68 -20.23 -1.38
N ASN A 23 -3.60 -19.01 -1.93
CA ASN A 23 -3.76 -18.68 -3.37
C ASN A 23 -5.18 -18.78 -3.95
N LYS A 24 -6.20 -18.96 -3.11
CA LYS A 24 -7.61 -18.90 -3.53
C LYS A 24 -8.30 -17.68 -2.95
N GLU A 25 -9.00 -16.95 -3.80
CA GLU A 25 -9.79 -15.77 -3.40
C GLU A 25 -11.19 -16.18 -2.94
N TYR A 26 -11.63 -15.59 -1.83
CA TYR A 26 -12.97 -15.72 -1.29
C TYR A 26 -13.66 -14.36 -1.25
N LYS A 27 -14.89 -14.29 -1.72
CA LYS A 27 -15.78 -13.15 -1.50
C LYS A 27 -16.44 -13.33 -0.14
N CYS A 28 -16.09 -12.47 0.80
CA CYS A 28 -16.51 -12.58 2.18
C CYS A 28 -17.54 -11.51 2.55
N GLN A 29 -18.64 -11.93 3.17
CA GLN A 29 -19.54 -11.02 3.87
C GLN A 29 -18.98 -10.69 5.26
N ILE A 30 -19.21 -9.47 5.71
CA ILE A 30 -18.83 -9.02 7.04
C ILE A 30 -20.08 -9.04 7.92
N GLN A 31 -20.05 -9.78 9.03
CA GLN A 31 -21.13 -9.80 10.01
C GLN A 31 -20.75 -8.95 11.22
N GLY A 32 -21.66 -8.08 11.64
CA GLY A 32 -21.44 -7.16 12.76
C GLY A 32 -20.53 -5.98 12.43
N ARG A 33 -19.99 -5.33 13.48
CA ARG A 33 -19.11 -4.15 13.37
C ARG A 33 -17.66 -4.54 13.67
N ILE A 34 -17.00 -5.15 12.70
CA ILE A 34 -15.56 -5.48 12.79
C ILE A 34 -14.76 -4.39 12.07
N ASP A 35 -13.80 -3.76 12.77
CA ASP A 35 -12.85 -2.82 12.16
C ASP A 35 -11.84 -3.59 11.29
N LEU A 36 -12.13 -3.62 9.98
CA LEU A 36 -11.35 -4.33 8.97
C LEU A 36 -10.75 -3.35 7.97
N VAL A 37 -9.50 -3.61 7.58
CA VAL A 37 -8.82 -2.90 6.51
C VAL A 37 -8.03 -3.88 5.63
N VAL A 38 -7.60 -3.41 4.46
CA VAL A 38 -6.71 -4.20 3.61
C VAL A 38 -5.42 -4.54 4.35
N GLY A 39 -4.98 -5.78 4.18
CA GLY A 39 -3.82 -6.36 4.83
C GLY A 39 -4.13 -7.06 6.15
N ASP A 40 -5.32 -6.89 6.73
CA ASP A 40 -5.73 -7.64 7.93
C ASP A 40 -5.73 -9.14 7.68
N LEU A 41 -5.31 -9.90 8.69
CA LEU A 41 -5.47 -11.35 8.73
C LEU A 41 -6.79 -11.67 9.43
N VAL A 42 -7.58 -12.55 8.82
CA VAL A 42 -8.94 -12.88 9.28
C VAL A 42 -9.18 -14.38 9.24
N GLU A 43 -10.03 -14.85 10.14
CA GLU A 43 -10.63 -16.17 10.02
C GLU A 43 -11.93 -16.06 9.24
N ILE A 44 -12.08 -16.95 8.25
CA ILE A 44 -13.25 -17.05 7.41
C ILE A 44 -13.87 -18.44 7.53
N GLU A 45 -15.18 -18.48 7.37
CA GLU A 45 -15.97 -19.70 7.32
C GLU A 45 -16.72 -19.78 6.00
N GLN A 46 -16.54 -20.88 5.27
CA GLN A 46 -17.27 -21.10 4.02
C GLN A 46 -18.73 -21.45 4.32
N LYS A 47 -19.66 -20.87 3.55
CA LYS A 47 -21.08 -21.24 3.62
C LYS A 47 -21.31 -22.54 2.84
N GLU A 48 -21.94 -23.53 3.46
CA GLU A 48 -22.38 -24.74 2.76
C GLU A 48 -23.49 -24.40 1.74
N GLY A 49 -23.43 -24.99 0.53
CA GLY A 49 -24.48 -24.88 -0.48
C GLY A 49 -24.43 -23.67 -1.44
N LEU A 50 -23.44 -22.80 -1.32
CA LEU A 50 -23.18 -21.70 -2.27
C LEU A 50 -21.89 -21.98 -3.08
N ASP A 51 -21.70 -21.23 -4.17
CA ASP A 51 -20.48 -21.26 -4.99
C ASP A 51 -19.21 -21.32 -4.11
N ASN A 52 -18.25 -22.18 -4.45
CA ASN A 52 -17.09 -22.60 -3.62
C ASN A 52 -16.13 -21.47 -3.20
N SER A 53 -16.48 -20.22 -3.47
CA SER A 53 -15.70 -19.00 -3.24
C SER A 53 -16.44 -17.97 -2.39
N GLN A 54 -17.56 -18.32 -1.75
CA GLN A 54 -18.25 -17.45 -0.78
C GLN A 54 -17.98 -17.85 0.67
N ALA A 55 -17.75 -16.86 1.53
CA ALA A 55 -17.48 -17.08 2.95
C ALA A 55 -17.97 -15.91 3.82
N VAL A 56 -17.84 -16.05 5.14
CA VAL A 56 -18.11 -15.00 6.13
C VAL A 56 -16.84 -14.74 6.93
N VAL A 57 -16.53 -13.47 7.19
CA VAL A 57 -15.48 -13.11 8.15
C VAL A 57 -16.01 -13.35 9.56
N ILE A 58 -15.36 -14.24 10.29
CA ILE A 58 -15.71 -14.58 11.68
C ILE A 58 -15.04 -13.62 12.65
N ARG A 59 -13.74 -13.40 12.48
CA ARG A 59 -12.97 -12.45 13.31
C ARG A 59 -11.71 -11.96 12.63
N ARG A 60 -11.23 -10.80 13.09
CA ARG A 60 -9.91 -10.26 12.78
C ARG A 60 -8.87 -10.78 13.77
N LEU A 61 -7.72 -11.21 13.26
CA LEU A 61 -6.55 -11.51 14.08
C LEU A 61 -5.85 -10.21 14.54
N LYS A 62 -4.86 -10.34 15.43
CA LYS A 62 -4.10 -9.18 15.93
C LYS A 62 -3.25 -8.60 14.79
N ARG A 63 -3.24 -7.28 14.66
CA ARG A 63 -2.37 -6.55 13.72
C ARG A 63 -0.95 -6.52 14.29
N ASN A 64 0.05 -6.86 13.47
CA ASN A 64 1.45 -6.69 13.84
C ASN A 64 1.87 -5.22 13.68
N THR A 65 1.43 -4.60 12.60
CA THR A 65 1.63 -3.18 12.28
C THR A 65 0.36 -2.62 11.66
N ALA A 66 0.17 -1.31 11.74
CA ALA A 66 -0.92 -0.62 11.09
C ALA A 66 -0.62 0.86 10.88
N LEU A 67 -1.18 1.41 9.81
CA LEU A 67 -1.26 2.85 9.60
C LEU A 67 -2.63 3.34 10.04
N PHE A 68 -2.62 4.45 10.79
CA PHE A 68 -3.82 5.08 11.33
C PHE A 68 -3.96 6.48 10.77
N LYS A 69 -5.18 6.86 10.41
CA LYS A 69 -5.57 8.24 10.14
C LYS A 69 -6.20 8.82 11.40
N ALA A 70 -5.77 10.00 11.79
CA ALA A 70 -6.43 10.79 12.82
C ALA A 70 -7.59 11.55 12.18
N LYS A 71 -8.83 11.26 12.60
CA LYS A 71 -9.99 12.08 12.30
C LYS A 71 -10.79 12.27 13.59
N GLU A 72 -11.04 13.51 13.99
CA GLU A 72 -11.97 13.84 15.08
C GLU A 72 -11.73 13.01 16.36
N ASN A 73 -10.46 12.94 16.82
CA ASN A 73 -10.02 12.16 17.99
C ASN A 73 -10.17 10.63 17.92
N ILE A 74 -10.62 10.06 16.79
CA ILE A 74 -10.69 8.61 16.57
C ILE A 74 -9.55 8.19 15.64
N LYS A 75 -8.69 7.27 16.12
CA LYS A 75 -7.68 6.60 15.28
C LYS A 75 -8.36 5.49 14.49
N LYS A 76 -8.59 5.70 13.21
CA LYS A 76 -9.07 4.64 12.29
C LYS A 76 -7.90 4.07 11.52
N ALA A 77 -7.78 2.74 11.50
CA ALA A 77 -6.79 2.11 10.65
C ALA A 77 -7.15 2.35 9.17
N VAL A 78 -6.11 2.43 8.34
CA VAL A 78 -6.25 2.59 6.88
C VAL A 78 -5.72 1.36 6.15
N ALA A 79 -4.67 0.74 6.70
CA ALA A 79 -4.11 -0.51 6.23
C ALA A 79 -3.32 -1.18 7.37
N ALA A 80 -3.17 -2.50 7.29
CA ALA A 80 -2.57 -3.32 8.35
C ALA A 80 -1.52 -4.29 7.80
N ASN A 81 -0.68 -4.80 8.70
CA ASN A 81 0.39 -5.77 8.42
C ASN A 81 1.33 -5.30 7.29
N ILE A 82 1.67 -4.02 7.36
CA ILE A 82 2.61 -3.35 6.47
C ILE A 82 4.01 -3.52 7.05
N SER A 83 4.95 -3.95 6.23
CA SER A 83 6.37 -4.04 6.60
C SER A 83 7.15 -2.76 6.26
N HIS A 84 6.77 -2.08 5.17
CA HIS A 84 7.54 -0.95 4.63
C HIS A 84 6.67 0.22 4.17
N ILE A 85 7.16 1.45 4.35
CA ILE A 85 6.58 2.67 3.78
C ILE A 85 7.58 3.30 2.81
N GLY A 86 7.23 3.32 1.52
CA GLY A 86 8.04 3.95 0.47
C GLY A 86 7.59 5.38 0.22
N ILE A 87 8.47 6.33 0.49
CA ILE A 87 8.22 7.77 0.37
C ILE A 87 8.72 8.23 -1.00
N LEU A 88 7.79 8.50 -1.92
CA LEU A 88 8.13 9.02 -3.25
C LEU A 88 8.46 10.51 -3.16
N VAL A 89 9.69 10.82 -3.54
CA VAL A 89 10.26 12.16 -3.59
C VAL A 89 10.52 12.53 -5.04
N THR A 90 10.00 13.68 -5.45
CA THR A 90 10.19 14.23 -6.80
C THR A 90 10.58 15.71 -6.72
N ILE A 91 11.28 16.21 -7.75
CA ILE A 91 11.52 17.65 -7.94
C ILE A 91 10.27 18.32 -8.50
N ASN A 92 9.56 17.66 -9.42
CA ASN A 92 8.33 18.15 -10.03
C ASN A 92 7.24 17.03 -10.04
N PRO A 93 6.21 17.12 -9.19
CA PRO A 93 5.98 18.17 -8.18
C PRO A 93 7.05 18.15 -7.08
N LYS A 94 7.35 19.30 -6.49
CA LYS A 94 8.34 19.39 -5.41
C LYS A 94 7.82 18.67 -4.17
N THR A 95 8.69 17.85 -3.57
CA THR A 95 8.45 17.23 -2.27
C THR A 95 9.29 17.94 -1.22
N ASN A 96 8.66 18.51 -0.20
CA ASN A 96 9.37 19.23 0.87
C ASN A 96 9.94 18.25 1.90
N LEU A 97 11.03 18.63 2.57
CA LEU A 97 11.70 17.79 3.58
C LEU A 97 10.76 17.42 4.74
N GLU A 98 9.93 18.37 5.19
CA GLU A 98 8.93 18.13 6.25
C GLU A 98 8.00 16.95 5.92
N PHE A 99 7.60 16.79 4.66
CA PHE A 99 6.79 15.65 4.23
C PHE A 99 7.54 14.33 4.40
N ILE A 100 8.82 14.31 4.03
CA ILE A 100 9.67 13.11 4.13
C ILE A 100 9.87 12.75 5.60
N ASP A 101 10.25 13.73 6.43
CA ASP A 101 10.50 13.55 7.87
C ASP A 101 9.25 13.09 8.61
N LYS A 102 8.09 13.67 8.27
CA LYS A 102 6.79 13.25 8.80
C LYS A 102 6.54 11.75 8.55
N TRP A 103 6.74 11.29 7.31
CA TRP A 103 6.48 9.89 6.96
C TRP A 103 7.52 8.92 7.52
N ILE A 104 8.78 9.34 7.66
CA ILE A 104 9.79 8.58 8.40
C ILE A 104 9.33 8.39 9.85
N THR A 105 8.90 9.47 10.50
CA THR A 105 8.43 9.46 11.88
C THR A 105 7.20 8.56 12.07
N ILE A 106 6.22 8.66 11.16
CA ILE A 106 5.04 7.79 11.15
C ILE A 106 5.47 6.31 11.03
N GLY A 107 6.37 5.99 10.10
CA GLY A 107 6.86 4.62 9.92
C GLY A 107 7.49 4.07 11.18
N ILE A 108 8.45 4.79 11.75
CA ILE A 108 9.16 4.38 12.98
C ILE A 108 8.17 4.16 14.13
N ASN A 109 7.27 5.12 14.38
CA ASN A 109 6.26 5.03 15.45
C ASN A 109 5.28 3.87 15.26
N SER A 110 5.00 3.51 14.00
CA SER A 110 4.14 2.36 13.66
C SER A 110 4.91 1.03 13.54
N LYS A 111 6.22 1.01 13.81
CA LYS A 111 7.10 -0.16 13.61
C LYS A 111 7.11 -0.67 12.16
N ILE A 112 7.00 0.26 11.21
CA ILE A 112 7.02 0.02 9.77
C ILE A 112 8.27 0.67 9.19
N GLN A 113 9.08 -0.07 8.44
CA GLN A 113 10.38 0.40 7.96
C GLN A 113 10.22 1.47 6.86
N PRO A 114 10.59 2.74 7.11
CA PRO A 114 10.52 3.77 6.08
C PRO A 114 11.70 3.67 5.13
N PHE A 115 11.48 4.04 3.86
CA PHE A 115 12.53 4.20 2.86
C PHE A 115 12.12 5.25 1.82
N ILE A 116 13.10 5.80 1.12
CA ILE A 116 12.89 6.90 0.17
C ILE A 116 13.01 6.39 -1.27
N ILE A 117 12.14 6.89 -2.15
CA ILE A 117 12.17 6.62 -3.58
C ILE A 117 12.28 7.96 -4.30
N PHE A 118 13.47 8.32 -4.74
CA PHE A 118 13.70 9.46 -5.61
C PHE A 118 13.28 9.07 -7.04
N ASN A 119 12.10 9.52 -7.44
CA ASN A 119 11.47 9.11 -8.69
C ASN A 119 11.59 10.20 -9.78
N LYS A 120 11.24 9.84 -11.03
CA LYS A 120 11.28 10.71 -12.22
C LYS A 120 12.66 11.25 -12.56
N ILE A 121 13.68 10.41 -12.39
CA ILE A 121 15.08 10.77 -12.70
C ILE A 121 15.26 11.11 -14.19
N ASP A 122 14.35 10.64 -15.04
CA ASP A 122 14.27 10.94 -16.47
C ASP A 122 13.91 12.41 -16.77
N SER A 123 13.39 13.15 -15.80
CA SER A 123 12.89 14.51 -15.96
C SER A 123 13.71 15.55 -15.20
N VAL A 124 14.89 15.19 -14.69
CA VAL A 124 15.75 16.07 -13.88
C VAL A 124 17.23 15.90 -14.25
N PRO A 125 18.09 16.92 -14.01
CA PRO A 125 19.53 16.78 -14.19
C PRO A 125 20.12 15.66 -13.33
N LYS A 126 21.21 15.07 -13.81
CA LYS A 126 21.98 14.09 -13.04
C LYS A 126 22.43 14.70 -11.72
N GLY A 127 22.28 13.95 -10.63
CA GLY A 127 22.67 14.41 -9.28
C GLY A 127 21.65 15.31 -8.57
N ALA A 128 20.48 15.58 -9.17
CA ALA A 128 19.45 16.43 -8.56
C ALA A 128 18.98 15.99 -7.15
N PHE A 129 19.22 14.73 -6.77
CA PHE A 129 18.86 14.19 -5.46
C PHE A 129 20.06 13.93 -4.53
N ASP A 130 21.29 14.23 -4.95
CA ASP A 130 22.51 13.79 -4.24
C ASP A 130 22.62 14.37 -2.83
N GLU A 131 22.25 15.64 -2.63
CA GLU A 131 22.26 16.28 -1.31
C GLU A 131 21.26 15.62 -0.36
N MET A 132 20.00 15.45 -0.80
CA MET A 132 18.98 14.75 -0.02
C MET A 132 19.39 13.31 0.27
N ARG A 133 19.95 12.60 -0.72
CA ARG A 133 20.41 11.23 -0.55
C ARG A 133 21.53 11.14 0.49
N LYS A 134 22.49 12.06 0.48
CA LYS A 134 23.54 12.15 1.50
C LYS A 134 22.95 12.42 2.89
N LEU A 135 21.98 13.32 2.99
CA LEU A 135 21.31 13.66 4.25
C LEU A 135 20.64 12.43 4.88
N TYR A 136 19.74 11.77 4.15
CA TYR A 136 18.99 10.63 4.69
C TYR A 136 19.84 9.37 4.87
N LYS A 137 20.93 9.21 4.09
CA LYS A 137 21.91 8.14 4.31
C LYS A 137 22.61 8.25 5.67
N LYS A 138 22.89 9.47 6.15
CA LYS A 138 23.54 9.69 7.47
C LYS A 138 22.73 9.16 8.64
N ILE A 139 21.40 9.11 8.49
CA ILE A 139 20.47 8.55 9.49
C ILE A 139 19.97 7.15 9.09
N HIS A 140 20.71 6.45 8.21
CA HIS A 140 20.47 5.06 7.82
C HIS A 140 19.10 4.78 7.18
N ILE A 141 18.49 5.78 6.54
CA ILE A 141 17.25 5.58 5.79
C ILE A 141 17.60 5.04 4.38
N PRO A 142 17.13 3.83 4.01
CA PRO A 142 17.37 3.28 2.68
C PRO A 142 16.74 4.18 1.60
N SER A 143 17.41 4.30 0.45
CA SER A 143 16.93 5.15 -0.63
C SER A 143 17.26 4.59 -2.01
N PHE A 144 16.34 4.76 -2.96
CA PHE A 144 16.45 4.29 -4.34
C PHE A 144 16.21 5.44 -5.32
N VAL A 145 16.98 5.48 -6.41
CA VAL A 145 16.93 6.53 -7.43
C VAL A 145 16.48 5.90 -8.75
N ILE A 146 15.25 6.17 -9.17
CA ILE A 146 14.55 5.39 -10.21
C ILE A 146 13.77 6.26 -11.20
N SER A 147 13.46 5.69 -12.36
CA SER A 147 12.32 6.14 -13.18
C SER A 147 11.27 5.06 -13.20
N ALA A 148 10.16 5.25 -12.50
CA ALA A 148 9.04 4.33 -12.56
C ALA A 148 8.42 4.25 -13.98
N LYS A 149 8.46 5.36 -14.73
CA LYS A 149 7.91 5.48 -16.09
C LYS A 149 8.69 4.62 -17.09
N TYR A 150 10.01 4.69 -17.04
CA TYR A 150 10.91 3.96 -17.95
C TYR A 150 11.49 2.69 -17.34
N LYS A 151 11.00 2.28 -16.16
CA LYS A 151 11.49 1.12 -15.40
C LYS A 151 13.00 1.13 -15.15
N THR A 152 13.59 2.31 -15.03
CA THR A 152 15.04 2.49 -14.84
C THR A 152 15.43 2.29 -13.37
N ASN A 153 16.48 1.49 -13.14
CA ASN A 153 17.07 1.19 -11.82
C ASN A 153 16.11 0.52 -10.82
N LEU A 154 15.12 -0.24 -11.30
CA LEU A 154 14.13 -0.90 -10.43
C LEU A 154 14.67 -2.15 -9.74
N GLU A 155 15.77 -2.72 -10.20
CA GLU A 155 16.28 -4.03 -9.77
C GLU A 155 16.57 -4.07 -8.27
N ASN A 156 17.28 -3.06 -7.76
CA ASN A 156 17.61 -2.95 -6.34
C ASN A 156 16.36 -2.71 -5.48
N LEU A 157 15.39 -1.94 -5.98
CA LEU A 157 14.12 -1.72 -5.29
C LEU A 157 13.28 -3.01 -5.23
N ILE A 158 13.21 -3.75 -6.34
CA ILE A 158 12.51 -5.04 -6.43
C ILE A 158 13.13 -6.04 -5.45
N SER A 159 14.46 -6.13 -5.40
CA SER A 159 15.17 -7.00 -4.47
C SER A 159 14.85 -6.62 -3.02
N TYR A 160 14.90 -5.32 -2.69
CA TYR A 160 14.59 -4.82 -1.35
C TYR A 160 13.14 -5.07 -0.91
N LEU A 161 12.19 -5.04 -1.85
CA LEU A 161 10.76 -5.24 -1.58
C LEU A 161 10.31 -6.70 -1.67
N SER A 162 11.18 -7.63 -2.06
CA SER A 162 10.82 -9.05 -2.19
C SER A 162 10.28 -9.60 -0.87
N LYS A 163 9.13 -10.29 -0.93
CA LYS A 163 8.40 -10.83 0.23
C LYS A 163 7.95 -9.78 1.25
N GLN A 164 7.97 -8.50 0.90
CA GLN A 164 7.54 -7.39 1.76
C GLN A 164 6.15 -6.91 1.39
N THR A 165 5.39 -6.46 2.40
CA THR A 165 4.16 -5.69 2.22
C THR A 165 4.46 -4.21 2.36
N SER A 166 4.29 -3.46 1.28
CA SER A 166 4.67 -2.06 1.19
C SER A 166 3.48 -1.18 0.89
N ILE A 167 3.62 0.08 1.28
CA ILE A 167 2.68 1.14 0.95
C ILE A 167 3.44 2.36 0.46
N PHE A 168 2.92 3.01 -0.59
CA PHE A 168 3.60 4.15 -1.21
C PHE A 168 2.90 5.46 -0.89
N VAL A 169 3.68 6.43 -0.41
CA VAL A 169 3.23 7.77 -0.03
C VAL A 169 3.99 8.81 -0.85
N GLY A 170 3.41 9.99 -1.04
CA GLY A 170 4.02 11.05 -1.84
C GLY A 170 2.98 12.00 -2.42
N ASN A 171 3.43 13.14 -2.92
CA ASN A 171 2.56 14.16 -3.51
C ASN A 171 1.74 13.63 -4.70
N SER A 172 0.62 14.29 -4.99
CA SER A 172 -0.17 13.99 -6.20
C SER A 172 0.72 14.15 -7.43
N GLY A 173 0.77 13.15 -8.31
CA GLY A 173 1.68 13.17 -9.46
C GLY A 173 3.12 12.75 -9.17
N ALA A 174 3.50 12.33 -7.95
CA ALA A 174 4.84 11.80 -7.66
C ALA A 174 5.16 10.44 -8.32
N GLY A 175 4.15 9.78 -8.93
CA GLY A 175 4.31 8.52 -9.67
C GLY A 175 3.99 7.24 -8.88
N LYS A 176 3.19 7.31 -7.81
CA LYS A 176 2.79 6.16 -6.97
C LYS A 176 2.12 5.05 -7.80
N SER A 177 1.02 5.37 -8.49
CA SER A 177 0.30 4.42 -9.34
C SER A 177 1.19 3.86 -10.44
N THR A 178 2.00 4.70 -11.10
CA THR A 178 2.98 4.26 -12.11
C THR A 178 3.99 3.27 -11.54
N LEU A 179 4.51 3.51 -10.33
CA LEU A 179 5.41 2.59 -9.66
C LEU A 179 4.72 1.27 -9.31
N THR A 180 3.51 1.32 -8.75
CA THR A 180 2.74 0.10 -8.45
C THR A 180 2.47 -0.70 -9.73
N SER A 181 2.10 -0.04 -10.83
CA SER A 181 1.92 -0.70 -12.13
C SER A 181 3.22 -1.32 -12.63
N SER A 182 4.34 -0.59 -12.54
CA SER A 182 5.65 -1.09 -12.98
C SER A 182 6.14 -2.27 -12.16
N LEU A 183 5.83 -2.32 -10.85
CA LEU A 183 6.19 -3.45 -9.98
C LEU A 183 5.26 -4.65 -10.15
N THR A 184 3.95 -4.41 -10.33
CA THR A 184 2.94 -5.48 -10.31
C THR A 184 2.51 -5.98 -11.68
N GLY A 185 2.85 -5.26 -12.74
CA GLY A 185 2.37 -5.53 -14.09
C GLY A 185 0.89 -5.23 -14.31
N LYS A 186 0.16 -4.78 -13.27
CA LYS A 186 -1.25 -4.42 -13.36
C LYS A 186 -1.40 -2.96 -13.79
N GLU A 187 -2.36 -2.67 -14.65
CA GLU A 187 -2.65 -1.29 -15.04
C GLU A 187 -3.44 -0.58 -13.93
N ILE A 188 -2.74 0.22 -13.12
CA ILE A 188 -3.36 1.02 -12.06
C ILE A 188 -3.46 2.46 -12.52
N LEU A 189 -4.69 2.92 -12.73
CA LEU A 189 -4.97 4.28 -13.16
C LEU A 189 -4.69 5.28 -12.03
N SER A 190 -3.91 6.31 -12.34
CA SER A 190 -3.76 7.48 -11.47
C SER A 190 -5.10 8.20 -11.35
N LYS A 191 -5.50 8.60 -10.14
CA LYS A 191 -6.72 9.42 -9.95
C LYS A 191 -6.75 10.73 -10.75
N SER A 192 -5.60 11.27 -11.15
CA SER A 192 -5.57 12.44 -12.04
C SER A 192 -6.23 12.17 -13.39
N LEU A 193 -6.21 10.91 -13.86
CA LEU A 193 -6.87 10.46 -15.07
C LEU A 193 -8.35 10.14 -14.84
N SER A 194 -8.73 9.72 -13.62
CA SER A 194 -10.12 9.37 -13.28
C SER A 194 -11.01 10.60 -13.02
N ASN A 195 -10.45 11.74 -12.63
CA ASN A 195 -11.23 12.95 -12.33
C ASN A 195 -11.85 13.63 -13.56
N ASN A 196 -11.43 13.27 -14.78
CA ASN A 196 -12.00 13.82 -16.03
C ASN A 196 -13.31 13.13 -16.48
N GLN A 197 -13.79 12.13 -15.74
CA GLN A 197 -15.07 11.49 -15.97
C GLN A 197 -15.85 11.57 -14.67
N GLY A 198 -16.87 12.45 -14.61
CA GLY A 198 -17.65 12.81 -13.42
C GLY A 198 -18.46 11.68 -12.78
N VAL A 199 -17.79 10.63 -12.34
CA VAL A 199 -18.36 9.51 -11.59
C VAL A 199 -17.66 9.50 -10.25
N HIS A 200 -18.43 9.56 -9.16
CA HIS A 200 -17.93 9.28 -7.81
C HIS A 200 -17.35 7.86 -7.76
N THR A 201 -16.11 7.67 -8.19
CA THR A 201 -15.43 6.37 -8.16
C THR A 201 -15.01 6.14 -6.71
N THR A 202 -15.82 5.40 -5.95
CA THR A 202 -15.47 4.95 -4.60
C THR A 202 -14.15 4.23 -4.71
N SER A 203 -13.09 4.88 -4.25
CA SER A 203 -11.75 4.38 -4.48
C SER A 203 -11.50 3.26 -3.47
N ILE A 204 -11.44 2.03 -3.98
CA ILE A 204 -11.28 0.82 -3.18
C ILE A 204 -9.83 0.74 -2.70
N SER A 205 -9.62 0.28 -1.46
CA SER A 205 -8.29 -0.10 -1.03
C SER A 205 -8.01 -1.52 -1.52
N THR A 206 -6.84 -1.73 -2.11
CA THR A 206 -6.45 -2.99 -2.74
C THR A 206 -5.02 -3.36 -2.39
N LEU A 207 -4.76 -4.65 -2.15
CA LEU A 207 -3.44 -5.25 -2.04
C LEU A 207 -3.13 -5.99 -3.34
N TYR A 208 -2.10 -5.54 -4.03
CA TYR A 208 -1.59 -6.18 -5.23
C TYR A 208 -0.39 -7.04 -4.86
N GLU A 209 -0.43 -8.32 -5.22
CA GLU A 209 0.69 -9.24 -5.05
C GLU A 209 1.30 -9.58 -6.42
N THR A 210 2.63 -9.67 -6.45
CA THR A 210 3.43 -10.00 -7.63
C THR A 210 3.95 -11.43 -7.54
N VAL A 211 4.43 -11.99 -8.66
CA VAL A 211 5.10 -13.30 -8.69
C VAL A 211 6.31 -13.39 -7.76
N ASN A 212 6.96 -12.25 -7.46
CA ASN A 212 8.10 -12.16 -6.55
C ASN A 212 7.68 -11.98 -5.07
N MET A 213 6.41 -12.23 -4.74
CA MET A 213 5.79 -12.03 -3.41
C MET A 213 5.92 -10.60 -2.88
N ILE A 214 6.18 -9.63 -3.76
CA ILE A 214 6.05 -8.21 -3.40
C ILE A 214 4.56 -7.92 -3.26
N LYS A 215 4.15 -7.37 -2.12
CA LYS A 215 2.79 -6.92 -1.87
C LYS A 215 2.78 -5.41 -1.79
N VAL A 216 1.92 -4.76 -2.57
CA VAL A 216 1.72 -3.30 -2.54
C VAL A 216 0.28 -3.00 -2.22
N ILE A 217 0.06 -2.29 -1.11
CA ILE A 217 -1.27 -1.77 -0.76
C ILE A 217 -1.42 -0.40 -1.41
N ASP A 218 -2.46 -0.24 -2.23
CA ASP A 218 -2.95 1.06 -2.66
C ASP A 218 -4.19 1.40 -1.82
N SER A 219 -4.10 2.42 -0.99
CA SER A 219 -5.23 2.91 -0.20
C SER A 219 -5.40 4.42 -0.39
N PRO A 220 -6.53 4.85 -0.96
CA PRO A 220 -6.88 6.25 -1.13
C PRO A 220 -6.88 7.05 0.18
N GLY A 221 -7.13 6.40 1.32
CA GLY A 221 -7.24 7.05 2.64
C GLY A 221 -5.93 7.61 3.19
N ILE A 222 -4.80 7.26 2.59
CA ILE A 222 -3.44 7.57 3.10
C ILE A 222 -2.99 9.00 2.78
N ARG A 223 -3.65 9.67 1.83
CA ARG A 223 -3.25 11.00 1.36
C ARG A 223 -3.35 12.09 2.43
N ASP A 224 -4.18 11.91 3.44
CA ASP A 224 -4.40 12.91 4.51
C ASP A 224 -4.08 12.36 5.91
N ILE A 225 -3.09 11.46 6.02
CA ILE A 225 -2.46 11.07 7.29
C ILE A 225 -1.36 12.09 7.61
#